data_AF-A0A7S0MPU4-F1
#
_entry.id   AF-A0A7S0MPU4-F1
#
_cell.length_a   1.000
_cell.length_b   1.000
_cell.length_c   1.000
_cell.angle_alpha   90.00
_cell.angle_beta   90.00
_cell.angle_gamma   90.00
#
_symmetry.space_group_name_H-M   'P 1'
#
loop_
_entity.id
_entity.type
_entity.pdbx_description
1 polymer ?
#
loop_
_entity_poly.entity_id
_entity_poly.type
_entity_poly.pdbx_seq_one_letter_code
_entity_poly.pdbx_strand_id
1 'polypeptide(L)'
;RLQHEHTQLMVQLTEAKMMVASKNKEMHALQESMKRMGGRAAQPPEMSQEGDAELLLQRALDAERSARLRAEREVAALVRRLAPEEGAETPARGGVSFPLPLAGDESPAQMGPLP
;
A
#
# COMPACT_ATOMS: atom_id res chain seq x y z
N ARG A 1 12.41 30.46 13.93
CA ARG A 1 12.98 29.10 13.76
C ARG A 1 11.87 28.10 13.47
N LEU A 2 10.86 27.94 14.34
CA LEU A 2 9.67 27.09 14.11
C LEU A 2 8.97 27.28 12.75
N GLN A 3 8.70 28.53 12.33
CA GLN A 3 8.07 28.76 11.01
C GLN A 3 8.94 28.31 9.83
N HIS A 4 10.27 28.42 9.95
CA HIS A 4 11.19 27.99 8.91
C HIS A 4 11.22 26.46 8.79
N GLU A 5 11.18 25.75 9.92
CA GLU A 5 11.10 24.28 9.96
C GLU A 5 9.77 23.76 9.41
N HIS A 6 8.66 24.43 9.73
CA HIS A 6 7.34 24.08 9.18
C HIS A 6 7.29 24.25 7.65
N THR A 7 7.84 25.36 7.13
CA THR A 7 7.94 25.56 5.68
C THR A 7 8.82 24.51 5.01
N GLN A 8 9.95 24.14 5.60
CA GLN A 8 10.81 23.07 5.07
C GLN A 8 10.10 21.71 5.02
N LEU A 9 9.37 21.34 6.08
CA LEU A 9 8.60 20.09 6.11
C LEU A 9 7.47 20.09 5.07
N MET A 10 6.81 21.22 4.83
CA MET A 10 5.79 21.36 3.79
C MET A 10 6.36 21.19 2.36
N VAL A 11 7.58 21.69 2.12
CA VAL A 11 8.29 21.47 0.84
C VAL A 11 8.61 19.99 0.67
N GLN A 12 9.20 19.34 1.67
CA GLN A 12 9.50 17.90 1.64
C GLN A 12 8.25 17.04 1.43
N LEU A 13 7.14 17.40 2.07
CA LEU A 13 5.87 16.70 1.87
C LEU A 13 5.37 16.84 0.43
N THR A 14 5.49 18.03 -0.16
CA THR A 14 5.10 18.28 -1.54
C THR A 14 5.95 17.46 -2.52
N GLU A 15 7.26 17.44 -2.32
CA GLU A 15 8.19 16.63 -3.11
C GLU A 15 7.87 15.13 -3.02
N ALA A 16 7.64 14.63 -1.81
CA ALA A 16 7.28 13.23 -1.59
C ALA A 16 5.93 12.87 -2.26
N LYS A 17 4.94 13.76 -2.20
CA LYS A 17 3.65 13.59 -2.90
C LYS A 17 3.82 13.53 -4.42
N MET A 18 4.66 14.38 -4.99
CA MET A 18 4.96 14.34 -6.43
C MET A 18 5.66 13.04 -6.83
N MET A 19 6.58 12.54 -5.99
CA MET A 19 7.25 11.27 -6.23
C MET A 19 6.26 10.09 -6.22
N VAL A 20 5.33 10.06 -5.25
CA VAL A 20 4.26 9.04 -5.21
C VAL A 20 3.36 9.14 -6.45
N ALA A 21 3.00 10.35 -6.88
CA ALA A 21 2.22 10.56 -8.10
C ALA A 21 2.96 10.07 -9.36
N SER A 22 4.28 10.25 -9.45
CA SER A 22 5.11 9.71 -10.55
C SER A 22 5.09 8.19 -10.56
N LYS A 23 5.38 7.56 -9.40
CA LYS A 23 5.34 6.10 -9.26
C LYS A 23 3.99 5.50 -9.60
N ASN A 24 2.90 6.19 -9.27
CA ASN A 24 1.55 5.78 -9.66
C ASN A 24 1.35 5.77 -11.19
N LYS A 25 1.88 6.76 -11.91
CA LYS A 25 1.84 6.79 -13.38
C LYS A 25 2.63 5.64 -13.99
N GLU A 26 3.83 5.37 -13.46
CA GLU A 26 4.69 4.27 -13.92
C GLU A 26 4.03 2.90 -13.66
N MET A 27 3.44 2.70 -12.48
CA MET A 27 2.67 1.50 -12.15
C MET A 27 1.48 1.30 -13.09
N HIS A 28 0.74 2.37 -13.40
CA HIS A 28 -0.34 2.30 -14.38
C HIS A 28 0.16 1.93 -15.79
N ALA A 29 1.27 2.52 -16.25
CA ALA A 29 1.87 2.21 -17.55
C ALA A 29 2.33 0.74 -17.62
N LEU A 30 2.97 0.23 -16.57
CA LEU A 30 3.37 -1.17 -16.47
C LEU A 30 2.16 -2.11 -16.46
N GLN A 31 1.09 -1.75 -15.74
CA GLN A 31 -0.14 -2.54 -15.69
C GLN A 31 -0.86 -2.57 -17.04
N GLU A 32 -0.89 -1.44 -17.78
CA GLU A 32 -1.38 -1.40 -19.15
C GLU A 32 -0.53 -2.25 -20.09
N SER A 33 0.80 -2.21 -19.94
CA SER A 33 1.71 -3.06 -20.72
C SER A 33 1.41 -4.54 -20.50
N MET A 34 1.21 -4.99 -19.26
CA MET A 34 0.79 -6.36 -18.97
C MET A 34 -0.57 -6.70 -19.59
N LYS A 35 -1.56 -5.81 -19.50
CA LYS A 35 -2.89 -6.05 -20.11
C LYS A 35 -2.81 -6.17 -21.64
N ARG A 36 -1.96 -5.37 -22.29
CA ARG A 36 -1.72 -5.45 -23.75
C ARG A 36 -1.01 -6.75 -24.12
N MET A 37 -0.08 -7.22 -23.30
CA MET A 37 0.60 -8.50 -23.51
C MET A 37 -0.34 -9.69 -23.28
N GLY A 38 -1.13 -9.69 -22.21
CA GLY A 38 -2.16 -10.71 -21.95
C GLY A 38 -3.30 -10.71 -22.99
N GLY A 39 -3.59 -9.56 -23.61
CA GLY A 39 -4.52 -9.46 -24.74
C GLY A 39 -3.95 -9.98 -26.08
N ARG A 40 -2.62 -10.12 -26.19
CA ARG A 40 -1.91 -10.66 -27.36
C ARG A 40 -1.88 -12.19 -27.38
N ALA A 41 -2.20 -12.84 -26.25
CA ALA A 41 -2.36 -14.29 -26.09
C ALA A 41 -3.51 -14.91 -26.92
N ALA A 42 -4.28 -14.10 -27.66
CA ALA A 42 -5.24 -14.59 -28.66
C ALA A 42 -4.58 -14.94 -30.02
N GLN A 43 -3.27 -14.74 -30.19
CA GLN A 43 -2.50 -15.19 -31.35
C GLN A 43 -1.58 -16.38 -30.97
N PRO A 44 -1.33 -17.33 -31.90
CA PRO A 44 -0.66 -18.60 -31.62
C PRO A 44 0.78 -18.43 -31.10
N PRO A 45 1.33 -19.45 -30.40
CA PRO A 45 2.31 -19.26 -29.34
C PRO A 45 3.76 -19.11 -29.83
N GLU A 46 4.39 -17.97 -29.55
CA GLU A 46 5.84 -17.90 -29.34
C GLU A 46 6.14 -18.16 -27.84
N MET A 47 5.76 -19.36 -27.37
CA MET A 47 5.65 -19.71 -25.94
C MET A 47 6.96 -19.68 -25.13
N SER A 48 8.11 -19.42 -25.74
CA SER A 48 9.40 -19.40 -25.03
C SER A 48 9.93 -18.01 -24.73
N GLN A 49 9.51 -16.96 -25.46
CA GLN A 49 9.96 -15.57 -25.18
C GLN A 49 8.91 -14.75 -24.43
N GLU A 50 7.61 -15.02 -24.65
CA GLU A 50 6.54 -14.27 -23.98
C GLU A 50 6.41 -14.61 -22.49
N GLY A 51 6.64 -15.88 -22.09
CA GLY A 51 6.62 -16.27 -20.68
C GLY A 51 7.75 -15.62 -19.85
N ASP A 52 8.93 -15.49 -20.43
CA ASP A 52 10.06 -14.80 -19.78
C ASP A 52 9.84 -13.29 -19.68
N ALA A 53 9.24 -12.68 -20.72
CA ALA A 53 8.88 -11.26 -20.71
C ALA A 53 7.79 -10.94 -19.68
N GLU A 54 6.80 -11.82 -19.53
CA GLU A 54 5.73 -11.67 -18.54
C GLU A 54 6.26 -11.80 -17.11
N LEU A 55 7.15 -12.77 -16.86
CA LEU A 55 7.85 -12.92 -15.57
C LEU A 55 8.69 -11.69 -15.20
N LEU A 56 9.37 -11.08 -16.17
CA LEU A 56 10.15 -9.85 -15.95
C LEU A 56 9.26 -8.64 -15.63
N LEU A 57 8.14 -8.49 -16.34
CA LEU A 57 7.17 -7.42 -16.08
C LEU A 57 6.50 -7.57 -14.71
N GLN A 58 6.16 -8.81 -14.34
CA GLN A 58 5.60 -9.11 -13.03
C GLN A 58 6.58 -8.74 -11.90
N ARG A 59 7.86 -9.10 -12.04
CA ARG A 59 8.91 -8.71 -11.09
C ARG A 59 9.08 -7.18 -11.01
N ALA A 60 9.03 -6.48 -12.13
CA ALA A 60 9.12 -5.02 -12.17
C ALA A 60 7.94 -4.35 -11.44
N LEU A 61 6.72 -4.85 -11.62
CA LEU A 61 5.54 -4.37 -10.90
C LEU A 61 5.63 -4.60 -9.39
N ASP A 62 6.11 -5.77 -8.96
CA ASP A 62 6.25 -6.07 -7.54
C ASP A 62 7.34 -5.22 -6.88
N ALA A 63 8.43 -4.94 -7.60
CA ALA A 63 9.44 -3.98 -7.17
C ALA A 63 8.87 -2.56 -7.04
N GLU A 64 8.07 -2.11 -8.02
CA GLU A 64 7.48 -0.77 -8.03
C GLU A 64 6.43 -0.61 -6.93
N ARG A 65 5.58 -1.62 -6.70
CA ARG A 65 4.63 -1.67 -5.57
C ARG A 65 5.37 -1.53 -4.23
N SER A 66 6.48 -2.24 -4.08
CA SER A 66 7.31 -2.17 -2.87
C SER A 66 7.97 -0.80 -2.70
N ALA A 67 8.42 -0.17 -3.79
CA ALA A 67 8.99 1.17 -3.78
C ALA A 67 7.94 2.26 -3.50
N ARG A 68 6.70 2.06 -3.96
CA ARG A 68 5.56 2.93 -3.67
C ARG A 68 5.15 2.84 -2.20
N LEU A 69 5.00 1.64 -1.63
CA LEU A 69 4.64 1.47 -0.22
C LEU A 69 5.65 2.13 0.72
N ARG A 70 6.95 2.10 0.37
CA ARG A 70 7.99 2.83 1.12
C ARG A 70 7.78 4.35 1.06
N ALA A 71 7.54 4.89 -0.13
CA ALA A 71 7.28 6.33 -0.30
C ALA A 71 5.99 6.78 0.42
N GLU A 72 4.92 5.98 0.38
CA GLU A 72 3.68 6.26 1.12
C GLU A 72 3.90 6.28 2.64
N ARG A 73 4.73 5.39 3.18
CA ARG A 73 5.10 5.38 4.61
C ARG A 73 5.89 6.64 5.00
N GLU A 74 6.80 7.10 4.13
CA GLU A 74 7.54 8.35 4.36
C GLU A 74 6.61 9.56 4.35
N VAL A 75 5.66 9.62 3.41
CA VAL A 75 4.61 10.66 3.39
C VAL A 75 3.79 10.62 4.68
N ALA A 76 3.35 9.43 5.12
CA ALA A 76 2.59 9.29 6.36
C ALA A 76 3.39 9.76 7.60
N ALA A 77 4.69 9.46 7.65
CA ALA A 77 5.59 9.92 8.71
C ALA A 77 5.75 11.45 8.69
N LEU A 78 5.92 12.07 7.53
CA LEU A 78 6.00 13.53 7.39
C LEU A 78 4.68 14.21 7.76
N VAL A 79 3.54 13.64 7.36
CA VAL A 79 2.20 14.13 7.74
C VAL A 79 2.02 14.08 9.26
N ARG A 80 2.39 12.97 9.91
CA ARG A 80 2.31 12.86 11.38
C ARG A 80 3.21 13.88 12.11
N ARG A 81 4.37 14.23 11.53
CA ARG A 81 5.26 15.26 12.07
C ARG A 81 4.76 16.70 11.86
N LEU A 82 3.93 16.89 10.84
CA LEU A 82 3.31 18.18 10.48
C LEU A 82 1.94 18.38 11.14
N ALA A 83 1.33 17.33 11.69
CA ALA A 83 0.10 17.46 12.44
C ALA A 83 0.38 18.35 13.67
N PRO A 84 -0.34 19.47 13.84
CA PRO A 84 -0.27 20.23 15.07
C PRO A 84 -0.72 19.29 16.20
N GLU A 85 0.12 19.14 17.23
CA GLU A 85 -0.25 18.56 18.52
C GLU A 85 -1.34 19.45 19.15
N GLU A 86 -2.58 19.31 18.70
CA GLU A 86 -3.75 19.64 19.50
C GLU A 86 -4.30 18.32 20.06
N GLY A 87 -3.78 17.94 21.23
CA GLY A 87 -4.47 17.06 22.18
C GLY A 87 -4.37 15.56 21.94
N ALA A 88 -3.26 14.95 22.35
CA ALA A 88 -3.32 13.62 22.97
C ALA A 88 -2.09 13.39 23.85
N GLU A 89 -2.28 13.63 25.16
CA GLU A 89 -1.49 12.94 26.17
C GLU A 89 -1.55 11.43 25.89
N THR A 90 -0.53 10.86 25.25
CA THR A 90 -0.21 9.44 25.43
C THR A 90 0.95 9.34 26.39
N PRO A 91 0.71 9.10 27.69
CA PRO A 91 1.78 8.68 28.56
C PRO A 91 2.15 7.23 28.23
N ALA A 92 3.44 6.97 28.37
CA ALA A 92 4.02 5.68 28.73
C ALA A 92 3.98 4.53 27.71
N ARG A 93 5.20 4.12 27.33
CA ARG A 93 5.65 2.72 27.33
C ARG A 93 4.75 1.81 28.19
N GLY A 94 4.16 0.81 27.56
CA GLY A 94 3.53 -0.31 28.24
C GLY A 94 2.77 -1.14 27.22
N GLY A 95 3.34 -2.28 26.82
CA GLY A 95 2.74 -3.13 25.80
C GLY A 95 1.37 -3.65 26.22
N VAL A 96 0.51 -3.92 25.23
CA VAL A 96 -0.25 -5.17 25.14
C VAL A 96 -0.94 -5.28 23.77
N SER A 97 -0.76 -6.47 23.20
CA SER A 97 -1.69 -7.27 22.42
C SER A 97 -2.35 -6.71 21.16
N PHE A 98 -2.00 -7.36 20.05
CA PHE A 98 -2.79 -7.48 18.83
C PHE A 98 -4.27 -7.80 19.14
N PRO A 99 -5.25 -7.14 18.50
CA PRO A 99 -6.57 -7.71 18.39
C PRO A 99 -6.55 -8.80 17.31
N LEU A 100 -6.66 -10.05 17.75
CA LEU A 100 -7.09 -11.18 16.91
C LEU A 100 -8.47 -10.87 16.31
N PRO A 101 -8.77 -11.33 15.08
CA PRO A 101 -10.09 -11.12 14.48
C PRO A 101 -11.16 -11.80 15.35
N LEU A 102 -12.25 -11.08 15.62
CA LEU A 102 -13.45 -11.62 16.26
C LEU A 102 -13.96 -12.81 15.43
N ALA A 103 -13.66 -14.03 15.89
CA ALA A 103 -14.35 -15.22 15.46
C ALA A 103 -15.82 -15.06 15.84
N GLY A 104 -16.68 -15.34 14.87
CA GLY A 104 -18.11 -15.18 14.94
C GLY A 104 -18.72 -15.79 16.20
N ASP A 105 -19.69 -15.05 16.72
CA ASP A 105 -20.68 -15.48 17.68
C ASP A 105 -21.50 -16.64 17.08
N GLU A 106 -20.98 -17.87 17.12
CA GLU A 106 -21.79 -19.09 17.01
C GLU A 106 -22.18 -19.52 18.42
N SER A 107 -23.26 -18.90 18.91
CA SER A 107 -24.05 -19.39 20.03
C SER A 107 -24.54 -20.83 19.75
N PRO A 108 -24.21 -21.84 20.59
CA PRO A 108 -24.84 -23.16 20.50
C PRO A 108 -26.22 -23.11 21.18
N ALA A 109 -27.21 -22.52 20.49
CA ALA A 109 -28.60 -22.58 20.92
C ALA A 109 -29.23 -23.92 20.49
N GLN A 110 -29.10 -24.90 21.37
CA GLN A 110 -30.07 -25.95 21.70
C GLN A 110 -31.25 -26.11 20.71
N MET A 111 -31.14 -27.11 19.83
CA MET A 111 -32.31 -27.71 19.17
C MET A 111 -33.17 -28.39 20.26
N GLY A 112 -34.46 -28.06 20.27
CA GLY A 112 -35.38 -28.24 21.39
C GLY A 112 -35.83 -29.68 21.70
N PRO A 113 -36.77 -29.83 22.65
CA PRO A 113 -37.24 -31.13 23.11
C PRO A 113 -38.24 -31.78 22.14
N LEU A 114 -38.19 -33.13 22.11
CA LEU A 114 -39.09 -34.07 21.43
C LEU A 114 -40.57 -33.86 21.76
N PRO A 115 -41.46 -34.27 20.85
CA PRO A 115 -42.50 -35.25 21.15
C PRO A 115 -42.19 -36.65 20.60
#